data_AF-A0A936DX02-F1
#
_entry.id   AF-A0A936DX02-F1
#
_cell.length_a   1.000
_cell.length_b   1.000
_cell.length_c   1.000
_cell.angle_alpha   90.00
_cell.angle_beta   90.00
_cell.angle_gamma   90.00
#
_symmetry.space_group_name_H-M   'P 1'
#
loop_
_entity.id
_entity.type
_entity.pdbx_description
1 polymer ?
#
loop_
_entity_poly.entity_id
_entity_poly.type
_entity_poly.pdbx_seq_one_letter_code
_entity_poly.pdbx_strand_id
1 'polypeptide(L)' 'MILVNPAYTSQDCSQCGSRVRKSLAVREHRCINCGFVAHRDHNAAINIQSAGHVFRGWATKPREPRRIPTIAGHPV' A
#
# COMPACT_ATOMS: atom_id res chain seq x y z
N MET A 1 -8.92 4.75 21.76
CA MET A 1 -8.69 5.23 20.38
C MET A 1 -7.23 5.67 20.25
N ILE A 2 -6.60 5.56 19.08
CA ILE A 2 -5.20 6.01 18.85
C ILE A 2 -5.20 6.95 17.67
N LEU A 3 -4.49 8.07 17.80
CA LEU A 3 -4.31 9.02 16.72
C LEU A 3 -3.17 8.55 15.83
N VAL A 4 -3.42 8.50 14.52
CA VAL A 4 -2.41 8.22 13.49
C VAL A 4 -2.35 9.40 12.54
N ASN A 5 -1.18 9.64 11.94
CA ASN A 5 -1.05 10.65 10.90
C ASN A 5 -1.78 10.17 9.62
N PRO A 6 -2.81 10.88 9.13
CA PRO A 6 -3.57 10.46 7.95
C PRO A 6 -2.84 10.75 6.63
N ALA A 7 -1.78 11.56 6.65
CA ALA A 7 -1.09 12.01 5.46
C ALA A 7 -0.60 10.83 4.60
N TYR A 8 -0.87 10.92 3.29
CA TYR A 8 -0.41 9.98 2.27
C TYR A 8 -0.90 8.52 2.39
N THR A 9 -1.75 8.19 3.36
CA THR A 9 -2.25 6.81 3.58
C THR A 9 -2.94 6.18 2.36
N SER A 10 -3.58 6.98 1.50
CA SER A 10 -4.20 6.54 0.25
C SER A 10 -3.22 6.42 -0.94
N GLN A 11 -2.05 7.02 -0.82
CA GLN A 11 -0.99 7.01 -1.84
C GLN A 11 0.07 5.96 -1.55
N ASP A 12 0.47 5.80 -0.30
CA ASP A 12 1.46 4.82 0.11
C ASP A 12 0.88 3.40 -0.04
N CYS A 13 1.63 2.51 -0.67
CA CYS A 13 1.19 1.14 -0.90
C CYS A 13 1.24 0.36 0.40
N SER A 14 0.10 -0.20 0.81
CA SER A 14 0.02 -1.01 2.04
C SER A 14 0.85 -2.29 1.97
N GLN A 15 1.19 -2.75 0.76
CA GLN A 15 1.97 -3.96 0.56
C GLN A 15 3.49 -3.73 0.52
N CYS A 16 3.98 -2.71 -0.20
CA CYS A 16 5.44 -2.49 -0.36
C CYS A 16 5.94 -1.14 0.16
N GLY A 17 5.07 -0.23 0.57
CA GLY A 17 5.45 1.08 1.12
C GLY A 17 5.79 2.15 0.07
N SER A 18 5.88 1.81 -1.21
CA SER A 18 6.11 2.80 -2.27
C SER A 18 4.96 3.80 -2.39
N ARG A 19 5.26 5.06 -2.73
CA ARG A 19 4.25 6.10 -2.91
C ARG A 19 3.72 6.12 -4.34
N VAL A 20 2.42 5.87 -4.48
CA VAL A 20 1.70 5.96 -5.76
C VAL A 20 0.92 7.27 -5.78
N ARG A 21 1.48 8.30 -6.43
CA ARG A 21 0.80 9.59 -6.62
C ARG A 21 -0.44 9.40 -7.49
N LYS A 22 -1.57 9.94 -7.05
CA LYS A 22 -2.86 9.88 -7.76
C LYS A 22 -3.78 11.01 -7.29
N SER A 23 -4.70 11.43 -8.14
CA SER A 23 -5.73 12.41 -7.78
C SER A 23 -6.84 11.78 -6.93
N LEU A 24 -7.67 12.62 -6.30
CA LEU A 24 -8.83 12.15 -5.51
C LEU A 24 -9.91 11.45 -6.36
N ALA A 25 -9.90 11.67 -7.68
CA ALA A 25 -10.81 10.99 -8.61
C ALA A 25 -10.42 9.51 -8.80
N VAL A 26 -9.15 9.16 -8.63
CA VAL A 26 -8.69 7.77 -8.75
C VAL A 26 -9.12 6.97 -7.52
N ARG A 27 -10.06 6.06 -7.69
CA ARG A 27 -10.62 5.20 -6.62
C ARG A 27 -9.90 3.87 -6.47
N GLU A 28 -9.03 3.52 -7.40
CA GLU A 28 -8.23 2.30 -7.37
C GLU A 28 -6.77 2.60 -7.03
N HIS A 29 -6.20 1.82 -6.13
CA HIS A 29 -4.77 1.81 -5.86
C HIS A 29 -4.12 0.74 -6.74
N ARG A 30 -3.40 1.14 -7.79
CA ARG A 30 -2.50 0.26 -8.56
C ARG A 30 -1.05 0.61 -8.26
N CYS A 31 -0.32 -0.31 -7.63
CA CYS A 31 1.09 -0.13 -7.32
C CYS A 31 1.97 -0.76 -8.41
N ILE A 32 2.67 0.08 -9.18
CA ILE A 32 3.58 -0.37 -10.23
C ILE A 32 4.81 -1.09 -9.65
N ASN A 33 5.21 -0.76 -8.41
CA ASN A 33 6.39 -1.32 -7.78
C ASN A 33 6.23 -2.77 -7.29
N CYS A 34 5.01 -3.21 -6.95
CA CYS A 34 4.78 -4.57 -6.44
C CYS A 34 3.56 -5.29 -7.03
N GLY A 35 2.87 -4.65 -7.98
CA GLY A 35 1.67 -5.20 -8.63
C GLY A 35 0.43 -5.24 -7.74
N PHE A 36 0.46 -4.67 -6.52
CA PHE A 36 -0.72 -4.65 -5.65
C PHE A 36 -1.84 -3.78 -6.24
N VAL A 37 -3.04 -4.36 -6.36
CA VAL A 37 -4.26 -3.69 -6.83
C VAL A 37 -5.37 -3.87 -5.81
N ALA A 38 -5.96 -2.76 -5.38
CA ALA A 38 -7.11 -2.75 -4.46
C ALA A 38 -7.88 -1.43 -4.56
N HIS A 39 -9.03 -1.33 -3.91
CA HIS A 39 -9.69 -0.03 -3.71
C HIS A 39 -8.78 0.90 -2.88
N ARG A 40 -8.72 2.18 -3.25
CA ARG A 40 -7.87 3.19 -2.59
C ARG A 40 -8.15 3.30 -1.09
N ASP A 41 -9.42 3.26 -0.72
CA ASP A 41 -9.82 3.43 0.67
C ASP A 41 -9.50 2.16 1.49
N HIS A 42 -9.52 0.97 0.86
CA HIS A 42 -9.06 -0.26 1.50
C HIS A 42 -7.54 -0.24 1.75
N ASN A 43 -6.75 0.19 0.76
CA ASN A 43 -5.31 0.42 0.94
C ASN A 43 -5.03 1.41 2.08
N ALA A 44 -5.78 2.52 2.14
CA ALA A 44 -5.63 3.51 3.21
C ALA A 44 -5.97 2.93 4.60
N ALA A 45 -7.05 2.14 4.70
CA ALA A 45 -7.44 1.49 5.95
C ALA A 45 -6.35 0.54 6.47
N ILE A 46 -5.72 -0.26 5.59
CA ILE A 46 -4.60 -1.13 5.98
C ILE A 46 -3.41 -0.30 6.49
N ASN A 47 -3.08 0.81 5.83
CA ASN A 47 -2.00 1.69 6.30
C ASN A 47 -2.30 2.30 7.67
N ILE A 48 -3.53 2.76 7.90
CA ILE A 48 -3.98 3.30 9.19
C ILE A 48 -3.92 2.22 10.27
N GLN A 49 -4.40 1.01 9.99
CA GLN A 49 -4.36 -0.12 10.90
C GLN A 49 -2.92 -0.49 11.26
N SER A 50 -2.04 -0.59 10.26
CA SER A 50 -0.61 -0.89 10.44
C SER A 50 0.09 0.18 11.30
N ALA A 51 -0.17 1.46 11.05
CA ALA A 51 0.36 2.55 11.88
C ALA A 51 -0.13 2.46 13.33
N GLY A 52 -1.41 2.13 13.53
CA GLY A 52 -1.99 1.90 14.85
C GLY A 52 -1.36 0.70 15.58
N HIS A 53 -1.07 -0.39 14.87
CA HIS A 53 -0.36 -1.55 15.41
C HIS A 53 1.06 -1.21 15.85
N VAL A 54 1.82 -0.49 15.01
CA VAL A 54 3.17 0.00 15.35
C VAL A 54 3.13 0.87 16.61
N PHE A 55 2.17 1.79 16.72
CA PHE A 55 2.01 2.62 17.91
C PHE A 55 1.71 1.78 19.17
N ARG A 56 0.94 0.69 19.05
CA ARG A 56 0.64 -0.24 20.16
C ARG A 56 1.78 -1.23 20.46
N GLY A 57 2.87 -1.21 19.70
CA GLY A 57 3.94 -2.21 19.81
C GLY A 57 3.52 -3.60 19.34
N TRP A 58 2.50 -3.72 18.48
CA TRP A 58 2.09 -5.00 17.90
C TRP A 58 2.95 -5.32 16.68
N ALA A 59 3.35 -6.58 16.54
CA ALA A 59 4.09 -7.04 15.37
C ALA A 59 3.24 -6.94 14.10
N THR A 60 3.68 -6.13 13.13
CA THR A 60 3.08 -6.04 11.80
C THR A 60 3.87 -6.89 10.81
N LYS A 61 3.21 -7.48 9.81
CA LYS A 61 3.93 -8.16 8.73
C LYS A 61 4.84 -7.17 7.97
N PRO A 62 6.06 -7.57 7.60
CA PRO A 62 6.94 -6.74 6.78
C PRO A 62 6.29 -6.39 5.44
N ARG A 63 6.51 -5.16 4.98
CA ARG A 63 6.13 -4.73 3.64
C ARG A 63 7.13 -5.27 2.63
N GLU A 64 6.75 -6.32 1.90
CA GLU A 64 7.62 -6.93 0.89
C GLU A 64 7.16 -6.53 -0.51
N PRO A 65 8.03 -5.92 -1.33
CA PRO A 65 7.74 -5.74 -2.75
C PRO A 65 7.67 -7.13 -3.39
N ARG A 66 6.46 -7.53 -3.81
CA ARG A 66 6.31 -8.71 -4.66
C ARG A 66 7.12 -8.44 -5.92
N ARG A 67 8.25 -9.15 -6.10
CA ARG A 67 8.97 -9.18 -7.38
C ARG A 67 7.95 -9.69 -8.40
N ILE A 68 7.51 -8.82 -9.31
CA ILE A 68 6.79 -9.28 -10.49
C ILE A 68 7.74 -10.30 -11.10
N PRO A 69 7.36 -11.57 -11.27
CA PRO A 69 8.20 -12.49 -12.01
C PRO A 69 8.36 -11.84 -13.37
N THR A 70 9.56 -11.38 -13.71
CA THR A 70 9.90 -11.12 -15.10
C THR A 70 9.57 -12.41 -15.82
N ILE A 71 8.45 -12.43 -16.53
CA ILE A 71 8.20 -13.38 -17.60
C ILE A 71 9.37 -13.22 -18.54
N ALA A 72 10.39 -14.05 -18.36
CA ALA A 72 11.36 -14.30 -19.39
C ALA A 72 10.56 -14.87 -20.58
N GLY A 73 10.15 -14.00 -21.51
CA GLY A 73 9.73 -14.38 -22.85
C GLY A 73 8.26 -14.27 -23.25
N HIS A 74 7.49 -13.23 -22.88
CA HIS A 74 6.23 -12.96 -23.59
C HIS A 74 6.12 -11.51 -24.07
N PRO A 75 6.05 -11.26 -25.40
CA PRO A 75 5.75 -9.96 -25.97
C PRO A 75 4.23 -9.72 -25.99
N VAL A 76 3.83 -8.52 -25.58
CA VAL A 76 2.96 -7.57 -26.32
C VAL A 76 3.04 -6.20 -25.66
#